data_AF-A0AAD7TQR2-F1
#
_entry.id   AF-A0AAD7TQR2-F1
#
_cell.length_a   1.000
_cell.length_b   1.000
_cell.length_c   1.000
_cell.angle_alpha   90.00
_cell.angle_beta   90.00
_cell.angle_gamma   90.00
#
_symmetry.space_group_name_H-M   'P 1'
#
loop_
_entity.id
_entity.type
_entity.pdbx_description
1 polymer ?
#
loop_
_entity_poly.entity_id
_entity_poly.type
_entity_poly.pdbx_seq_one_letter_code
_entity_poly.pdbx_strand_id
1 'polypeptide(L)'
;MVSTGQHWLPLLMGLQQSYLQSVPPAMDSQRILLYAIGLSAVILFVHAGIRAYHSACDRRAAKASSSHAMEHDQADVGLEDSEGHGLKGLVQRSGGRVVLTYKIARLLSCIALLCLAIATVCNGLLGTDLSDSSPSDWPMFAQCAVYLYCTILAVLSVSAPRYSSLVSSHLSFVLLLTWAVYVYRDVIPLGTTTRSPADAHEGTLLWVKFAVLTISAIVIPVLVPRPPLDAALEEAVNEEQSAGWFERRMFSWLNETVAKAHCVKHLPLDELPPLARSDSTAVLVDESLKHLDPLQTKSKRHLFWGFLSLYRREYALAALLTASTVSPAHATHPFCRDTRIPDAHPALLRSLSSA
;
A
#
# COMPACT_ATOMS: atom_id res chain seq x y z
N MET A 1 -0.11 -20.29 -48.92
CA MET A 1 0.14 -20.50 -47.47
C MET A 1 -0.15 -19.16 -46.79
N VAL A 2 -0.82 -19.15 -45.62
CA VAL A 2 -1.41 -17.99 -44.88
C VAL A 2 -2.93 -17.95 -45.02
N SER A 3 -3.61 -18.80 -44.24
CA SER A 3 -5.05 -18.68 -43.92
C SER A 3 -5.40 -19.60 -42.74
N THR A 4 -4.77 -19.39 -41.59
CA THR A 4 -5.06 -20.18 -40.37
C THR A 4 -5.17 -19.32 -39.08
N GLY A 5 -5.09 -18.00 -39.20
CA GLY A 5 -5.06 -17.09 -38.04
C GLY A 5 -6.40 -16.48 -37.59
N GLN A 6 -7.47 -16.53 -38.41
CA GLN A 6 -8.71 -15.77 -38.15
C GLN A 6 -9.75 -16.48 -37.27
N HIS A 7 -9.61 -17.78 -37.02
CA HIS A 7 -10.63 -18.55 -36.27
C HIS A 7 -10.45 -18.50 -34.74
N TRP A 8 -9.29 -18.06 -34.25
CA TRP A 8 -8.98 -18.11 -32.80
C TRP A 8 -9.52 -16.92 -32.02
N LEU A 9 -9.65 -15.74 -32.65
CA LEU A 9 -10.19 -14.53 -32.02
C LEU A 9 -11.64 -14.70 -31.51
N PRO A 10 -12.60 -15.21 -32.31
CA PRO A 10 -13.96 -15.43 -31.82
C PRO A 10 -14.05 -16.57 -30.79
N LEU A 11 -13.15 -17.56 -30.84
CA LEU A 11 -13.07 -18.62 -29.83
C LEU A 11 -12.50 -18.11 -28.51
N LEU A 12 -11.48 -17.24 -28.53
CA LEU A 12 -10.94 -16.59 -27.33
C LEU A 12 -11.94 -15.59 -26.74
N MET A 13 -12.63 -14.80 -27.58
CA MET A 13 -13.71 -13.93 -27.11
C MET A 13 -14.88 -14.76 -26.56
N GLY A 14 -15.27 -15.86 -27.21
CA GLY A 14 -16.33 -16.76 -26.74
C GLY A 14 -16.00 -17.48 -25.44
N LEU A 15 -14.74 -17.93 -25.28
CA LEU A 15 -14.23 -18.53 -24.04
C LEU A 15 -14.09 -17.49 -22.92
N GLN A 16 -13.68 -16.26 -23.24
CA GLN A 16 -13.64 -15.15 -22.27
C GLN A 16 -15.06 -14.74 -21.85
N GLN A 17 -16.02 -14.69 -22.79
CA GLN A 17 -17.42 -14.41 -22.52
C GLN A 17 -18.04 -15.49 -21.65
N SER A 18 -17.76 -16.75 -21.98
CA SER A 18 -18.25 -17.94 -21.26
C SER A 18 -17.60 -18.06 -19.88
N TYR A 19 -16.31 -17.75 -19.75
CA TYR A 19 -15.59 -17.69 -18.46
C TYR A 19 -16.12 -16.55 -17.57
N LEU A 20 -16.41 -15.39 -18.17
CA LEU A 20 -17.02 -14.27 -17.45
C LEU A 20 -18.47 -14.59 -17.05
N GLN A 21 -19.25 -15.29 -17.87
CA GLN A 21 -20.62 -15.73 -17.55
C GLN A 21 -20.68 -16.95 -16.62
N SER A 22 -19.65 -17.79 -16.58
CA SER A 22 -19.57 -18.97 -15.72
C SER A 22 -18.96 -18.70 -14.36
N VAL A 23 -18.64 -17.45 -14.02
CA VAL A 23 -18.37 -17.09 -12.63
C VAL A 23 -19.66 -17.42 -11.86
N PRO A 24 -19.64 -18.36 -10.91
CA PRO A 24 -20.84 -18.79 -10.20
C PRO A 24 -21.58 -17.58 -9.62
N PRO A 25 -22.92 -17.63 -9.48
CA PRO A 25 -23.70 -16.53 -8.95
C PRO A 25 -23.02 -16.07 -7.68
N ALA A 26 -22.58 -14.80 -7.69
CA ALA A 26 -21.87 -14.10 -6.63
C ALA A 26 -21.82 -14.93 -5.34
N MET A 27 -20.77 -15.75 -5.15
CA MET A 27 -20.45 -16.22 -3.82
C MET A 27 -20.29 -14.95 -3.01
N ASP A 28 -21.31 -14.61 -2.21
CA ASP A 28 -21.50 -13.35 -1.50
C ASP A 28 -20.14 -12.69 -1.23
N SER A 29 -19.71 -11.79 -2.12
CA SER A 29 -18.33 -11.29 -2.11
C SER A 29 -18.01 -10.53 -0.81
N GLN A 30 -19.04 -10.13 -0.07
CA GLN A 30 -18.95 -9.60 1.29
C GLN A 30 -18.59 -10.67 2.34
N ARG A 31 -18.86 -11.96 2.13
CA ARG A 31 -18.37 -13.05 3.00
C ARG A 31 -16.86 -13.15 2.96
N ILE A 32 -16.25 -12.94 1.78
CA ILE A 32 -14.79 -12.89 1.63
C ILE A 32 -14.20 -11.85 2.58
N LEU A 33 -14.88 -10.72 2.74
CA LEU A 33 -14.45 -9.64 3.62
C LEU A 33 -14.57 -10.02 5.10
N LEU A 34 -15.62 -10.74 5.51
CA LEU A 34 -15.73 -11.28 6.86
C LEU A 34 -14.64 -12.30 7.18
N TYR A 35 -14.39 -13.25 6.27
CA TYR A 35 -13.32 -14.23 6.45
C TYR A 35 -11.96 -13.54 6.54
N ALA A 36 -11.74 -12.50 5.74
CA ALA A 36 -10.50 -11.73 5.79
C ALA A 36 -10.33 -10.94 7.09
N ILE A 37 -11.41 -10.41 7.68
CA ILE A 37 -11.35 -9.78 9.01
C ILE A 37 -11.01 -10.81 10.08
N GLY A 38 -11.69 -11.97 10.06
CA GLY A 38 -11.40 -13.07 11.00
C GLY A 38 -9.94 -13.50 10.91
N LEU A 39 -9.44 -13.70 9.69
CA LEU A 39 -8.04 -14.05 9.44
C LEU A 39 -7.08 -12.93 9.88
N SER A 40 -7.38 -11.67 9.57
CA SER A 40 -6.56 -10.53 10.00
C SER A 40 -6.50 -10.41 11.52
N ALA A 41 -7.61 -10.65 12.22
CA ALA A 41 -7.64 -10.66 13.67
C ALA A 41 -6.75 -11.77 14.24
N VAL A 42 -6.85 -13.00 13.71
CA VAL A 42 -6.00 -14.13 14.13
C VAL A 42 -4.52 -13.82 13.90
N ILE A 43 -4.15 -13.34 12.72
CA ILE A 43 -2.76 -12.98 12.40
C ILE A 43 -2.25 -11.86 13.32
N LEU A 44 -3.09 -10.88 13.63
CA LEU A 44 -2.75 -9.79 14.55
C LEU A 44 -2.48 -10.33 15.95
N PHE A 45 -3.32 -11.22 16.47
CA PHE A 45 -3.12 -11.86 17.78
C PHE A 45 -1.83 -12.67 17.83
N VAL A 46 -1.53 -13.45 16.78
CA VAL A 46 -0.29 -14.23 16.69
C VAL A 46 0.94 -13.31 16.69
N HIS A 47 0.97 -12.28 15.82
CA HIS A 47 2.11 -11.37 15.79
C HIS A 47 2.25 -10.53 17.06
N ALA A 48 1.14 -10.10 17.67
CA ALA A 48 1.16 -9.39 18.94
C ALA A 48 1.72 -10.28 20.06
N GLY A 49 1.34 -11.57 20.07
CA GLY A 49 1.86 -12.58 20.98
C GLY A 49 3.35 -12.82 20.82
N ILE A 50 3.83 -12.99 19.57
CA ILE A 50 5.27 -13.16 19.27
C ILE A 50 6.06 -11.93 19.72
N ARG A 51 5.59 -10.71 19.43
CA ARG A 51 6.28 -9.48 19.86
C ARG A 51 6.25 -9.29 21.37
N ALA A 52 5.14 -9.64 22.03
CA ALA A 52 5.04 -9.60 23.48
C ALA A 52 6.05 -10.58 24.11
N TYR A 53 6.10 -11.81 23.58
CA TYR A 53 7.04 -12.85 24.00
C TYR A 53 8.50 -12.40 23.84
N HIS A 54 8.89 -11.91 22.65
CA HIS A 54 10.25 -11.46 22.40
C HIS A 54 10.64 -10.33 23.35
N SER A 55 9.76 -9.33 23.51
CA SER A 55 10.04 -8.23 24.42
C SER A 55 10.08 -8.60 25.89
N ALA A 56 9.38 -9.67 26.30
CA ALA A 56 9.48 -10.22 27.64
C ALA A 56 10.81 -10.96 27.84
N CYS A 57 11.28 -11.69 26.83
CA CYS A 57 12.63 -12.28 26.81
C CYS A 57 13.72 -11.21 26.87
N ASP A 58 13.61 -10.15 26.07
CA ASP A 58 14.57 -9.03 26.06
C ASP A 58 14.59 -8.32 27.42
N ARG A 59 13.42 -8.09 28.05
CA ARG A 59 13.34 -7.52 29.41
C ARG A 59 13.95 -8.45 30.46
N ARG A 60 13.79 -9.76 30.33
CA ARG A 60 14.41 -10.73 31.24
C ARG A 60 15.92 -10.76 31.06
N ALA A 61 16.42 -10.72 29.83
CA ALA A 61 17.84 -10.63 29.51
C ALA A 61 18.47 -9.31 30.00
N ALA A 62 17.78 -8.18 29.76
CA ALA A 62 18.19 -6.86 30.24
C ALA A 62 18.18 -6.78 31.78
N LYS A 63 17.17 -7.36 32.45
CA LYS A 63 17.13 -7.44 33.92
C LYS A 63 18.22 -8.34 34.48
N ALA A 64 18.57 -9.44 33.80
CA ALA A 64 19.70 -10.29 34.16
C ALA A 64 21.05 -9.55 34.01
N SER A 65 21.20 -8.70 32.98
CA SER A 65 22.39 -7.87 32.78
C SER A 65 22.45 -6.67 33.73
N SER A 66 21.30 -6.08 34.08
CA SER A 66 21.19 -4.93 35.00
C SER A 66 21.32 -5.33 36.48
N SER A 67 20.93 -6.56 36.83
CA SER A 67 21.16 -7.12 38.18
C SER A 67 22.64 -7.17 38.57
N HIS A 68 23.55 -7.05 37.61
CA HIS A 68 24.99 -6.99 37.84
C HIS A 68 25.54 -5.57 37.98
N ALA A 69 24.73 -4.53 37.74
CA ALA A 69 25.23 -3.18 37.43
C ALA A 69 24.61 -2.02 38.24
N MET A 70 23.76 -2.22 39.25
CA MET A 70 23.26 -1.08 40.03
C MET A 70 23.15 -1.31 41.54
N GLU A 71 24.17 -0.79 42.23
CA GLU A 71 24.10 -0.14 43.54
C GLU A 71 24.70 1.27 43.36
N HIS A 72 23.89 2.27 42.96
CA HIS A 72 24.00 3.67 43.42
C HIS A 72 22.85 4.53 42.87
N ASP A 73 22.24 5.23 43.82
CA ASP A 73 21.48 6.48 43.77
C ASP A 73 20.03 6.60 43.29
N GLN A 74 19.30 7.25 44.18
CA GLN A 74 17.89 7.61 44.17
C GLN A 74 17.80 9.04 44.70
N ALA A 75 17.33 10.01 43.90
CA ALA A 75 16.62 11.20 44.37
C ALA A 75 16.06 12.05 43.19
N ASP A 76 14.73 12.06 43.12
CA ASP A 76 13.86 13.23 43.34
C ASP A 76 13.50 14.27 42.23
N VAL A 77 12.22 14.67 42.36
CA VAL A 77 11.41 15.84 41.94
C VAL A 77 11.02 16.07 40.48
N GLY A 78 9.70 16.25 40.29
CA GLY A 78 9.14 17.12 39.24
C GLY A 78 7.69 16.84 38.86
N LEU A 79 6.73 17.13 39.75
CA LEU A 79 5.31 17.25 39.42
C LEU A 79 5.03 18.68 38.94
N GLU A 80 4.60 18.86 37.69
CA GLU A 80 3.58 19.83 37.23
C GLU A 80 3.42 19.81 35.69
N ASP A 81 2.28 20.31 35.20
CA ASP A 81 1.80 20.47 33.79
C ASP A 81 0.94 19.35 33.18
N SER A 82 -0.04 18.87 33.94
CA SER A 82 -1.06 17.92 33.49
C SER A 82 -2.17 18.57 32.63
N GLU A 83 -1.85 19.13 31.47
CA GLU A 83 -2.83 19.32 30.37
C GLU A 83 -2.15 19.56 29.01
N GLY A 84 -1.01 20.26 28.99
CA GLY A 84 -0.14 20.38 27.81
C GLY A 84 0.81 19.19 27.58
N HIS A 85 1.08 18.41 28.62
CA HIS A 85 1.99 17.25 28.58
C HIS A 85 1.37 16.01 27.92
N GLY A 86 0.03 15.89 27.92
CA GLY A 86 -0.68 14.78 27.31
C GLY A 86 -0.55 14.76 25.78
N LEU A 87 -0.74 15.92 25.14
CA LEU A 87 -0.62 16.07 23.68
C LEU A 87 0.83 15.96 23.22
N LYS A 88 1.78 16.62 23.89
CA LYS A 88 3.22 16.48 23.59
C LYS A 88 3.70 15.04 23.80
N GLY A 89 3.26 14.40 24.88
CA GLY A 89 3.54 12.99 25.16
C GLY A 89 2.95 12.05 24.11
N LEU A 90 1.74 12.29 23.63
CA LEU A 90 1.12 11.50 22.56
C LEU A 90 1.84 11.70 21.22
N VAL A 91 2.25 12.93 20.91
CA VAL A 91 3.02 13.28 19.72
C VAL A 91 4.36 12.56 19.70
N GLN A 92 5.10 12.60 20.81
CA GLN A 92 6.42 11.96 20.92
C GLN A 92 6.30 10.44 20.89
N ARG A 93 5.27 9.88 21.53
CA ARG A 93 4.98 8.43 21.48
C ARG A 93 4.50 7.95 20.11
N SER A 94 3.85 8.79 19.31
CA SER A 94 3.23 8.40 18.04
C SER A 94 4.17 8.42 16.83
N GLY A 95 5.41 8.87 17.00
CA GLY A 95 6.39 9.02 15.93
C GLY A 95 6.36 10.41 15.26
N GLY A 96 5.87 11.44 15.95
CA GLY A 96 5.84 12.81 15.47
C GLY A 96 4.45 13.34 15.12
N ARG A 97 4.34 14.67 14.97
CA ARG A 97 3.08 15.38 14.73
C ARG A 97 2.43 14.96 13.41
N VAL A 98 3.24 14.83 12.36
CA VAL A 98 2.75 14.47 11.02
C VAL A 98 2.13 13.08 11.01
N VAL A 99 2.81 12.09 11.58
CA VAL A 99 2.29 10.71 11.70
C VAL A 99 0.99 10.66 12.52
N LEU A 100 0.91 11.45 13.60
CA LEU A 100 -0.31 11.56 14.39
C LEU A 100 -1.49 12.14 13.59
N THR A 101 -1.25 13.20 12.79
CA THR A 101 -2.32 13.79 11.96
C THR A 101 -2.90 12.78 10.96
N TYR A 102 -2.06 11.97 10.31
CA TYR A 102 -2.53 10.92 9.41
C TYR A 102 -3.30 9.82 10.15
N LYS A 103 -2.87 9.43 11.36
CA LYS A 103 -3.62 8.47 12.19
C LYS A 103 -5.01 9.00 12.57
N ILE A 104 -5.11 10.29 12.90
CA ILE A 104 -6.40 10.95 13.20
C ILE A 104 -7.27 11.05 11.95
N ALA A 105 -6.72 11.49 10.81
CA ALA A 105 -7.46 11.57 9.54
C ALA A 105 -8.02 10.20 9.14
N ARG A 106 -7.24 9.15 9.38
CA ARG A 106 -7.66 7.76 9.15
C ARG A 106 -8.77 7.33 10.10
N LEU A 107 -8.67 7.66 11.39
CA LEU A 107 -9.72 7.40 12.37
C LEU A 107 -11.03 8.08 11.98
N LEU A 108 -10.98 9.36 11.61
CA LEU A 108 -12.14 10.12 11.13
C LEU A 108 -12.76 9.48 9.88
N SER A 109 -11.93 9.00 8.94
CA SER A 109 -12.41 8.29 7.75
C SER A 109 -13.12 6.98 8.10
N CYS A 110 -12.57 6.18 9.02
CA CYS A 110 -13.22 4.95 9.48
C CYS A 110 -14.56 5.23 10.20
N ILE A 111 -14.62 6.29 11.02
CA ILE A 111 -15.87 6.71 11.69
C ILE A 111 -16.91 7.14 10.64
N ALA A 112 -16.51 7.95 9.66
CA ALA A 112 -17.41 8.37 8.58
C ALA A 112 -17.96 7.16 7.80
N LEU A 113 -17.12 6.17 7.47
CA LEU A 113 -17.56 4.94 6.81
C LEU A 113 -18.53 4.12 7.68
N LEU A 114 -18.28 4.04 8.99
CA LEU A 114 -19.19 3.38 9.93
C LEU A 114 -20.54 4.10 10.00
N CYS A 115 -20.54 5.43 10.10
CA CYS A 115 -21.76 6.24 10.10
C CYS A 115 -22.55 6.06 8.79
N LEU A 116 -21.89 6.05 7.64
CA LEU A 116 -22.51 5.81 6.34
C LEU A 116 -23.09 4.39 6.24
N ALA A 117 -22.42 3.38 6.81
CA ALA A 117 -22.91 2.01 6.84
C ALA A 117 -24.15 1.86 7.75
N ILE A 118 -24.13 2.51 8.92
CA ILE A 118 -25.29 2.55 9.82
C ILE A 118 -26.46 3.27 9.13
N ALA A 119 -26.21 4.39 8.46
CA ALA A 119 -27.25 5.11 7.72
C ALA A 119 -27.89 4.24 6.63
N THR A 120 -27.09 3.42 5.92
CA THR A 120 -27.66 2.47 4.95
C THR A 120 -28.54 1.41 5.60
N VAL A 121 -28.14 0.87 6.75
CA VAL A 121 -28.97 -0.07 7.52
C VAL A 121 -30.27 0.60 7.96
N CYS A 122 -30.20 1.79 8.54
CA CYS A 122 -31.38 2.54 8.99
C CYS A 122 -32.35 2.85 7.84
N ASN A 123 -31.84 3.26 6.68
CA ASN A 123 -32.67 3.53 5.51
C ASN A 123 -33.32 2.25 4.95
N GLY A 124 -32.62 1.10 5.03
CA GLY A 124 -33.19 -0.20 4.70
C GLY A 124 -34.36 -0.56 5.63
N LEU A 125 -34.17 -0.41 6.94
CA LEU A 125 -35.22 -0.70 7.94
C LEU A 125 -36.42 0.24 7.86
N LEU A 126 -36.21 1.53 7.55
CA LEU A 126 -37.28 2.53 7.41
C LEU A 126 -38.10 2.34 6.12
N GLY A 127 -37.53 1.71 5.09
CA GLY A 127 -38.18 1.47 3.80
C GLY A 127 -38.96 0.16 3.70
N THR A 128 -38.81 -0.75 4.65
CA THR A 128 -39.51 -2.05 4.66
C THR A 128 -40.84 -1.96 5.41
N ASP A 129 -41.96 -2.13 4.68
CA ASP A 129 -43.24 -2.48 5.28
C ASP A 129 -43.09 -3.79 6.08
N LEU A 130 -43.62 -3.84 7.30
CA LEU A 130 -43.41 -4.86 8.35
C LEU A 130 -43.83 -6.30 8.00
N SER A 131 -44.04 -6.66 6.73
CA SER A 131 -44.65 -7.93 6.34
C SER A 131 -43.87 -8.76 5.32
N ASP A 132 -42.70 -8.33 4.84
CA ASP A 132 -41.90 -9.12 3.89
C ASP A 132 -40.42 -9.13 4.31
N SER A 133 -40.10 -9.93 5.33
CA SER A 133 -38.73 -10.18 5.76
C SER A 133 -38.01 -11.02 4.70
N SER A 134 -37.46 -10.35 3.69
CA SER A 134 -36.61 -10.96 2.69
C SER A 134 -35.34 -11.52 3.35
N PRO A 135 -34.96 -12.78 3.11
CA PRO A 135 -33.92 -13.48 3.88
C PRO A 135 -32.47 -13.05 3.59
N SER A 136 -32.20 -11.88 3.00
CA SER A 136 -30.85 -11.51 2.51
C SER A 136 -30.37 -10.09 2.86
N ASP A 137 -30.70 -9.54 4.03
CA ASP A 137 -30.15 -8.25 4.52
C ASP A 137 -28.78 -8.37 5.22
N TRP A 138 -28.28 -9.60 5.36
CA TRP A 138 -26.94 -9.93 5.87
C TRP A 138 -25.78 -9.06 5.32
N PRO A 139 -25.70 -8.66 4.03
CA PRO A 139 -24.57 -7.87 3.51
C PRO A 139 -24.42 -6.49 4.17
N MET A 140 -25.51 -5.85 4.56
CA MET A 140 -25.48 -4.54 5.21
C MET A 140 -24.88 -4.66 6.61
N PHE A 141 -25.26 -5.71 7.35
CA PHE A 141 -24.66 -6.03 8.65
C PHE A 141 -23.17 -6.41 8.54
N ALA A 142 -22.79 -7.10 7.47
CA ALA A 142 -21.40 -7.45 7.19
C ALA A 142 -20.53 -6.19 7.08
N GLN A 143 -20.98 -5.20 6.32
CA GLN A 143 -20.28 -3.92 6.14
C GLN A 143 -20.15 -3.16 7.47
N CYS A 144 -21.21 -3.11 8.28
CA CYS A 144 -21.15 -2.52 9.62
C CYS A 144 -20.10 -3.22 10.50
N ALA A 145 -20.05 -4.55 10.51
CA ALA A 145 -19.04 -5.30 11.27
C ALA A 145 -17.62 -5.01 10.81
N VAL A 146 -17.40 -4.89 9.49
CA VAL A 146 -16.09 -4.53 8.90
C VAL A 146 -15.63 -3.16 9.36
N TYR A 147 -16.49 -2.14 9.22
CA TYR A 147 -16.11 -0.78 9.58
C TYR A 147 -15.99 -0.60 11.08
N LEU A 148 -16.81 -1.30 11.89
CA LEU A 148 -16.65 -1.34 13.33
C LEU A 148 -15.27 -1.89 13.72
N TYR A 149 -14.87 -3.03 13.14
CA TYR A 149 -13.53 -3.57 13.35
C TYR A 149 -12.42 -2.58 12.93
N CYS A 150 -12.59 -1.91 11.79
CA CYS A 150 -11.64 -0.88 11.33
C CYS A 150 -11.55 0.32 12.29
N THR A 151 -12.68 0.77 12.87
CA THR A 151 -12.67 1.86 13.88
C THR A 151 -11.95 1.42 15.15
N ILE A 152 -12.15 0.20 15.63
CA ILE A 152 -11.44 -0.35 16.80
C ILE A 152 -9.93 -0.40 16.53
N LEU A 153 -9.51 -0.91 15.36
CA LEU A 153 -8.10 -0.91 14.97
C LEU A 153 -7.53 0.51 14.85
N ALA A 154 -8.30 1.46 14.32
CA ALA A 154 -7.87 2.86 14.21
C ALA A 154 -7.65 3.49 15.59
N VAL A 155 -8.58 3.27 16.53
CA VAL A 155 -8.44 3.71 17.93
C VAL A 155 -7.22 3.08 18.58
N LEU A 156 -7.03 1.77 18.41
CA LEU A 156 -5.88 1.05 18.95
C LEU A 156 -4.56 1.54 18.36
N SER A 157 -4.54 1.95 17.09
CA SER A 157 -3.37 2.53 16.45
C SER A 157 -2.97 3.90 17.02
N VAL A 158 -3.91 4.64 17.63
CA VAL A 158 -3.66 5.92 18.28
C VAL A 158 -3.28 5.71 19.75
N SER A 159 -3.99 4.82 20.45
CA SER A 159 -3.80 4.62 21.90
C SER A 159 -2.60 3.74 22.25
N ALA A 160 -2.21 2.79 21.40
CA ALA A 160 -1.13 1.84 21.66
C ALA A 160 0.07 2.08 20.72
N PRO A 161 0.95 3.07 20.99
CA PRO A 161 2.09 3.41 20.13
C PRO A 161 3.02 2.22 19.88
N ARG A 162 3.20 1.35 20.87
CA ARG A 162 4.02 0.13 20.82
C ARG A 162 3.60 -0.84 19.71
N TYR A 163 2.31 -0.95 19.45
CA TYR A 163 1.75 -1.84 18.43
C TYR A 163 1.24 -1.07 17.20
N SER A 164 1.35 0.27 17.21
CA SER A 164 0.69 1.14 16.23
C SER A 164 1.10 0.85 14.78
N SER A 165 2.37 0.56 14.51
CA SER A 165 2.84 0.19 13.16
C SER A 165 2.19 -1.10 12.64
N LEU A 166 2.06 -2.10 13.50
CA LEU A 166 1.46 -3.39 13.15
C LEU A 166 -0.05 -3.23 12.94
N VAL A 167 -0.73 -2.60 13.90
CA VAL A 167 -2.17 -2.34 13.84
C VAL A 167 -2.50 -1.49 12.61
N SER A 168 -1.72 -0.45 12.30
CA SER A 168 -1.90 0.36 11.09
C SER A 168 -1.69 -0.45 9.80
N SER A 169 -0.77 -1.42 9.78
CA SER A 169 -0.56 -2.29 8.62
C SER A 169 -1.77 -3.20 8.38
N HIS A 170 -2.30 -3.81 9.45
CA HIS A 170 -3.53 -4.61 9.38
C HIS A 170 -4.74 -3.78 8.95
N LEU A 171 -4.89 -2.57 9.51
CA LEU A 171 -5.94 -1.65 9.09
C LEU A 171 -5.81 -1.27 7.60
N SER A 172 -4.59 -1.08 7.07
CA SER A 172 -4.37 -0.82 5.64
C SER A 172 -4.75 -2.01 4.79
N PHE A 173 -4.38 -3.21 5.22
CA PHE A 173 -4.72 -4.42 4.50
C PHE A 173 -6.24 -4.64 4.41
N VAL A 174 -6.96 -4.49 5.52
CA VAL A 174 -8.41 -4.68 5.55
C VAL A 174 -9.13 -3.60 4.72
N LEU A 175 -8.73 -2.33 4.84
CA LEU A 175 -9.31 -1.25 4.03
C LEU A 175 -9.02 -1.42 2.53
N LEU A 176 -7.80 -1.83 2.17
CA LEU A 176 -7.42 -2.09 0.78
C LEU A 176 -8.19 -3.27 0.20
N LEU A 177 -8.35 -4.35 0.97
CA LEU A 177 -9.15 -5.49 0.55
C LEU A 177 -10.62 -5.10 0.39
N THR A 178 -11.16 -4.30 1.31
CA THR A 178 -12.52 -3.74 1.20
C THR A 178 -12.65 -2.94 -0.08
N TRP A 179 -11.69 -2.04 -0.35
CA TRP A 179 -11.66 -1.24 -1.57
C TRP A 179 -11.61 -2.12 -2.84
N ALA A 180 -10.79 -3.17 -2.85
CA ALA A 180 -10.71 -4.10 -3.98
C ALA A 180 -12.04 -4.83 -4.24
N VAL A 181 -12.76 -5.22 -3.18
CA VAL A 181 -14.10 -5.82 -3.29
C VAL A 181 -15.10 -4.81 -3.88
N TYR A 182 -15.09 -3.55 -3.44
CA TYR A 182 -15.93 -2.50 -4.02
C TYR A 182 -15.59 -2.24 -5.49
N VAL A 183 -14.30 -2.18 -5.86
CA VAL A 183 -13.89 -2.04 -7.26
C VAL A 183 -14.41 -3.20 -8.10
N TYR A 184 -14.26 -4.43 -7.61
CA TYR A 184 -14.73 -5.63 -8.32
C TYR A 184 -16.25 -5.64 -8.52
N ARG A 185 -17.02 -5.22 -7.51
CA ARG A 185 -18.48 -5.28 -7.51
C ARG A 185 -19.16 -4.10 -8.22
N ASP A 186 -18.58 -2.90 -8.12
CA ASP A 186 -19.28 -1.68 -8.51
C ASP A 186 -18.54 -0.87 -9.59
N VAL A 187 -17.21 -0.95 -9.67
CA VAL A 187 -16.42 -0.20 -10.65
C VAL A 187 -16.18 -1.00 -11.93
N ILE A 188 -15.79 -2.28 -11.83
CA ILE A 188 -15.55 -3.13 -13.00
C ILE A 188 -16.79 -3.28 -13.88
N PRO A 189 -18.02 -3.49 -13.34
CA PRO A 189 -19.22 -3.57 -14.16
C PRO A 189 -19.46 -2.33 -15.02
N LEU A 190 -19.12 -1.13 -14.54
CA LEU A 190 -19.29 0.11 -15.32
C LEU A 190 -18.39 0.17 -16.55
N GLY A 191 -17.26 -0.54 -16.54
CA GLY A 191 -16.40 -0.72 -17.71
C GLY A 191 -16.93 -1.75 -18.71
N THR A 192 -18.03 -2.45 -18.38
CA THR A 192 -18.63 -3.49 -19.23
C THR A 192 -20.05 -3.12 -19.61
N THR A 193 -20.39 -3.15 -20.90
CA THR A 193 -21.72 -2.74 -21.40
C THR A 193 -22.88 -3.61 -20.90
N THR A 194 -22.60 -4.78 -20.34
CA THR A 194 -23.62 -5.80 -20.02
C THR A 194 -23.93 -5.97 -18.53
N ARG A 195 -23.21 -5.29 -17.62
CA ARG A 195 -23.37 -5.47 -16.17
C ARG A 195 -23.68 -4.17 -15.45
N SER A 196 -24.58 -4.23 -14.48
CA SER A 196 -24.85 -3.14 -13.54
C SER A 196 -24.07 -3.34 -12.23
N PRO A 197 -23.72 -2.27 -11.51
CA PRO A 197 -23.17 -2.36 -10.16
C PRO A 197 -24.10 -3.14 -9.23
N ALA A 198 -23.54 -3.96 -8.34
CA ALA A 198 -24.32 -4.77 -7.41
C ALA A 198 -25.02 -3.90 -6.35
N ASP A 199 -24.35 -2.83 -5.89
CA ASP A 199 -24.87 -1.94 -4.85
C ASP A 199 -25.48 -0.66 -5.45
N ALA A 200 -25.95 -0.71 -6.71
CA ALA A 200 -26.52 0.44 -7.43
C ALA A 200 -27.73 1.11 -6.72
N HIS A 201 -28.45 0.35 -5.88
CA HIS A 201 -29.60 0.82 -5.10
C HIS A 201 -29.22 1.89 -4.07
N GLU A 202 -27.95 1.98 -3.64
CA GLU A 202 -27.47 3.01 -2.73
C GLU A 202 -27.26 4.38 -3.41
N GLY A 203 -27.19 4.42 -4.75
CA GLY A 203 -27.07 5.66 -5.54
C GLY A 203 -25.84 6.51 -5.17
N THR A 204 -26.07 7.79 -4.86
CA THR A 204 -25.00 8.75 -4.50
C THR A 204 -24.20 8.33 -3.26
N LEU A 205 -24.84 7.63 -2.31
CA LEU A 205 -24.23 7.24 -1.05
C LEU A 205 -23.07 6.26 -1.28
N LEU A 206 -23.21 5.35 -2.24
CA LEU A 206 -22.16 4.43 -2.67
C LEU A 206 -20.89 5.16 -3.10
N TRP A 207 -21.03 6.20 -3.91
CA TRP A 207 -19.90 6.95 -4.44
C TRP A 207 -19.18 7.75 -3.34
N VAL A 208 -19.93 8.28 -2.37
CA VAL A 208 -19.36 8.93 -1.19
C VAL A 208 -18.58 7.91 -0.34
N LYS A 209 -19.17 6.74 -0.05
CA LYS A 209 -18.47 5.63 0.65
C LYS A 209 -17.18 5.26 -0.08
N PHE A 210 -17.26 5.06 -1.40
CA PHE A 210 -16.11 4.69 -2.22
C PHE A 210 -15.01 5.76 -2.23
N ALA A 211 -15.37 7.05 -2.29
CA ALA A 211 -14.40 8.15 -2.24
C ALA A 211 -13.67 8.19 -0.88
N VAL A 212 -14.41 8.13 0.23
CA VAL A 212 -13.82 8.11 1.58
C VAL A 212 -12.95 6.85 1.78
N LEU A 213 -13.39 5.71 1.27
CA LEU A 213 -12.63 4.47 1.29
C LEU A 213 -11.34 4.58 0.47
N THR A 214 -11.38 5.20 -0.70
CA THR A 214 -10.20 5.40 -1.56
C THR A 214 -9.17 6.30 -0.88
N ILE A 215 -9.61 7.39 -0.23
CA ILE A 215 -8.73 8.28 0.53
C ILE A 215 -8.06 7.52 1.68
N SER A 216 -8.82 6.73 2.43
CA SER A 216 -8.31 6.01 3.60
C SER A 216 -7.50 4.75 3.30
N ALA A 217 -7.80 4.05 2.21
CA ALA A 217 -7.15 2.80 1.82
C ALA A 217 -5.90 3.03 0.95
N ILE A 218 -5.90 4.07 0.10
CA ILE A 218 -4.82 4.32 -0.87
C ILE A 218 -4.07 5.59 -0.52
N VAL A 219 -4.75 6.74 -0.52
CA VAL A 219 -4.09 8.05 -0.44
C VAL A 219 -3.31 8.20 0.87
N ILE A 220 -3.93 7.92 2.01
CA ILE A 220 -3.28 8.05 3.32
C ILE A 220 -2.05 7.13 3.44
N PRO A 221 -2.14 5.79 3.26
CA PRO A 221 -0.97 4.92 3.41
C PRO A 221 0.19 5.23 2.45
N VAL A 222 -0.11 5.76 1.27
CA VAL A 222 0.86 6.12 0.24
C VAL A 222 1.65 7.40 0.60
N LEU A 223 0.99 8.35 1.27
CA LEU A 223 1.56 9.64 1.65
C LEU A 223 2.16 9.68 3.07
N VAL A 224 1.82 8.72 3.94
CA VAL A 224 2.34 8.70 5.32
C VAL A 224 3.88 8.60 5.30
N PRO A 225 4.58 9.57 5.91
CA PRO A 225 6.03 9.50 6.06
C PRO A 225 6.41 8.40 7.03
N ARG A 226 7.56 7.78 6.79
CA ARG A 226 8.05 6.69 7.63
C ARG A 226 8.90 7.29 8.76
N PRO A 227 8.74 6.83 10.01
CA PRO A 227 9.64 7.27 11.06
C PRO A 227 11.08 6.84 10.70
N PRO A 228 12.09 7.70 10.91
CA PRO A 228 13.48 7.34 10.69
C PRO A 228 13.85 6.14 11.58
N LEU A 229 14.57 5.18 11.02
CA LEU A 229 14.82 3.87 11.65
C LEU A 229 15.61 4.01 12.95
N ASP A 230 16.52 4.98 13.05
CA ASP A 230 17.32 5.26 14.25
C ASP A 230 17.59 6.78 14.38
N ALA A 231 16.74 7.51 15.09
CA ALA A 231 16.98 8.93 15.42
C ALA A 231 18.09 9.14 16.48
N ALA A 232 18.78 8.07 16.88
CA ALA A 232 19.75 8.07 17.98
C ALA A 232 21.21 8.21 17.52
N LEU A 233 21.51 8.01 16.22
CA LEU A 233 22.82 8.34 15.66
C LEU A 233 22.70 9.72 15.00
N GLU A 234 23.46 10.69 15.50
CA GLU A 234 23.43 12.11 15.07
C GLU A 234 23.91 12.38 13.63
N GLU A 235 24.19 11.34 12.83
CA GLU A 235 24.49 11.51 11.41
C GLU A 235 23.24 12.05 10.70
N ALA A 236 23.39 13.18 10.00
CA ALA A 236 22.33 13.94 9.36
C ALA A 236 21.26 13.02 8.73
N VAL A 237 20.04 13.08 9.28
CA VAL A 237 18.93 12.19 8.89
C VAL A 237 18.63 12.43 7.42
N ASN A 238 18.94 11.43 6.59
CA ASN A 238 18.66 11.49 5.17
C ASN A 238 17.13 11.49 4.93
N GLU A 239 16.67 12.49 4.18
CA GLU A 239 15.27 12.70 3.82
C GLU A 239 14.65 11.49 3.10
N GLU A 240 15.44 10.76 2.30
CA GLU A 240 14.96 9.59 1.58
C GLU A 240 14.45 8.49 2.53
N GLN A 241 15.05 8.39 3.71
CA GLN A 241 14.72 7.39 4.72
C GLN A 241 13.42 7.74 5.45
N SER A 242 13.16 9.03 5.65
CA SER A 242 11.92 9.55 6.25
C SER A 242 10.78 9.70 5.22
N ALA A 243 11.11 9.74 3.93
CA ALA A 243 10.14 9.95 2.86
C ALA A 243 9.05 8.87 2.84
N GLY A 244 7.83 9.30 2.48
CA GLY A 244 6.70 8.41 2.24
C GLY A 244 6.93 7.48 1.04
N TRP A 245 6.06 6.49 0.82
CA TRP A 245 6.22 5.57 -0.30
C TRP A 245 6.18 6.30 -1.66
N PHE A 246 5.22 7.23 -1.82
CA PHE A 246 5.09 8.01 -3.05
C PHE A 246 6.29 8.90 -3.30
N GLU A 247 6.70 9.66 -2.28
CA GLU A 247 7.81 10.58 -2.34
C GLU A 247 9.12 9.88 -2.70
N ARG A 248 9.37 8.70 -2.12
CA ARG A 248 10.53 7.87 -2.47
C ARG A 248 10.46 7.34 -3.89
N ARG A 249 9.28 6.90 -4.36
CA ARG A 249 9.13 6.32 -5.71
C ARG A 249 9.23 7.36 -6.82
N MET A 250 8.72 8.56 -6.57
CA MET A 250 8.80 9.69 -7.49
C MET A 250 10.05 10.55 -7.30
N PHE A 251 10.95 10.17 -6.39
CA PHE A 251 12.15 10.95 -6.03
C PHE A 251 11.83 12.40 -5.63
N SER A 252 10.64 12.63 -5.07
CA SER A 252 10.18 13.97 -4.72
C SER A 252 10.97 14.59 -3.56
N TRP A 253 11.67 13.77 -2.77
CA TRP A 253 12.62 14.22 -1.76
C TRP A 253 13.81 14.98 -2.39
N LEU A 254 14.17 14.68 -3.64
CA LEU A 254 15.28 15.36 -4.34
C LEU A 254 14.88 16.73 -4.91
N ASN A 255 13.58 17.06 -4.93
CA ASN A 255 13.08 18.26 -5.60
C ASN A 255 13.71 19.55 -5.07
N GLU A 256 13.95 19.65 -3.76
CA GLU A 256 14.59 20.82 -3.17
C GLU A 256 16.05 20.96 -3.64
N THR A 257 16.78 19.85 -3.70
CA THR A 257 18.17 19.81 -4.18
C THR A 257 18.23 20.19 -5.66
N VAL A 258 17.33 19.65 -6.49
CA VAL A 258 17.26 19.97 -7.93
C VAL A 258 16.91 21.44 -8.16
N ALA A 259 15.97 22.00 -7.38
CA ALA A 259 15.61 23.41 -7.46
C ALA A 259 16.79 24.32 -7.08
N LYS A 260 17.53 23.99 -6.02
CA LYS A 260 18.75 24.69 -5.62
C LYS A 260 19.82 24.62 -6.70
N ALA A 261 20.10 23.41 -7.21
CA ALA A 261 21.06 23.18 -8.29
C ALA A 261 20.75 23.98 -9.56
N HIS A 262 19.46 24.19 -9.87
CA HIS A 262 19.04 25.02 -11.00
C HIS A 262 19.34 26.51 -10.80
N CYS A 263 19.37 26.99 -9.56
CA CYS A 263 19.57 28.41 -9.25
C CYS A 263 21.05 28.81 -9.12
N VAL A 264 21.96 27.86 -8.94
CA VAL A 264 23.39 28.10 -8.73
C VAL A 264 24.24 27.58 -9.88
N LYS A 265 25.37 28.24 -10.17
CA LYS A 265 26.29 27.79 -11.24
C LYS A 265 27.05 26.51 -10.87
N HIS A 266 27.30 26.30 -9.58
CA HIS A 266 27.93 25.11 -9.04
C HIS A 266 27.31 24.86 -7.67
N LEU A 267 26.86 23.62 -7.43
CA LEU A 267 26.33 23.21 -6.14
C LEU A 267 27.51 22.64 -5.31
N PRO A 268 27.85 23.20 -4.14
CA PRO A 268 28.90 22.66 -3.30
C PRO A 268 28.50 21.28 -2.76
N LEU A 269 29.50 20.45 -2.45
CA LEU A 269 29.27 19.06 -2.00
C LEU A 269 28.47 18.99 -0.69
N ASP A 270 28.66 19.97 0.18
CA ASP A 270 28.00 20.04 1.50
C ASP A 270 26.49 20.34 1.40
N GLU A 271 26.01 20.83 0.25
CA GLU A 271 24.58 21.07 0.00
C GLU A 271 23.87 19.85 -0.59
N LEU A 272 24.59 18.77 -0.92
CA LEU A 272 23.98 17.53 -1.34
C LEU A 272 23.37 16.80 -0.14
N PRO A 273 22.24 16.09 -0.35
CA PRO A 273 21.66 15.27 0.70
C PRO A 273 22.67 14.21 1.17
N PRO A 274 22.75 13.95 2.48
CA PRO A 274 23.66 12.95 3.03
C PRO A 274 23.30 11.56 2.51
N LEU A 275 24.28 10.69 2.33
CA LEU A 275 24.07 9.32 1.84
C LEU A 275 23.19 8.51 2.81
N ALA A 276 22.30 7.67 2.30
CA ALA A 276 21.53 6.79 3.17
C ALA A 276 22.45 5.83 3.92
N ARG A 277 22.09 5.54 5.17
CA ARG A 277 22.76 4.52 5.97
C ARG A 277 22.82 3.15 5.29
N SER A 278 21.77 2.76 4.56
CA SER A 278 21.75 1.50 3.80
C SER A 278 22.84 1.42 2.73
N ASP A 279 23.24 2.58 2.21
CA ASP A 279 24.17 2.71 1.11
C ASP A 279 25.57 3.09 1.61
N SER A 280 25.72 3.29 2.93
CA SER A 280 26.99 3.55 3.57
C SER A 280 27.93 2.35 3.43
N THR A 281 29.20 2.63 3.17
CA THR A 281 30.23 1.59 3.01
C THR A 281 30.37 0.75 4.28
N ALA A 282 30.26 1.36 5.46
CA ALA A 282 30.33 0.65 6.74
C ALA A 282 29.26 -0.44 6.88
N VAL A 283 28.01 -0.12 6.54
CA VAL A 283 26.89 -1.07 6.61
C VAL A 283 27.00 -2.12 5.51
N LEU A 284 27.29 -1.70 4.27
CA LEU A 284 27.44 -2.62 3.15
C LEU A 284 28.58 -3.61 3.37
N VAL A 285 29.71 -3.18 3.91
CA VAL A 285 30.84 -4.05 4.24
C VAL A 285 30.48 -5.04 5.35
N ASP A 286 29.84 -4.58 6.43
CA ASP A 286 29.42 -5.48 7.51
C ASP A 286 28.40 -6.55 7.05
N GLU A 287 27.43 -6.18 6.21
CA GLU A 287 26.44 -7.14 5.70
C GLU A 287 27.01 -8.07 4.62
N SER A 288 27.82 -7.52 3.70
CA SER A 288 28.35 -8.27 2.57
C SER A 288 29.48 -9.22 2.98
N LEU A 289 30.38 -8.82 3.87
CA LEU A 289 31.51 -9.66 4.27
C LEU A 289 31.07 -10.95 4.97
N LYS A 290 29.95 -10.94 5.72
CA LYS A 290 29.38 -12.17 6.32
C LYS A 290 29.11 -13.26 5.27
N HIS A 291 28.78 -12.85 4.05
CA HIS A 291 28.42 -13.73 2.94
C HIS A 291 29.54 -13.93 1.91
N LEU A 292 30.44 -12.96 1.78
CA LEU A 292 31.48 -12.92 0.74
C LEU A 292 32.88 -13.27 1.26
N ASP A 293 33.16 -13.07 2.55
CA ASP A 293 34.49 -13.30 3.13
C ASP A 293 34.75 -14.81 3.32
N PRO A 294 35.69 -15.41 2.56
CA PRO A 294 36.01 -16.83 2.69
C PRO A 294 36.47 -17.22 4.10
N LEU A 295 37.05 -16.28 4.85
CA LEU A 295 37.53 -16.50 6.21
C LEU A 295 36.38 -16.64 7.20
N GLN A 296 35.26 -15.94 6.96
CA GLN A 296 34.07 -16.00 7.82
C GLN A 296 33.14 -17.14 7.43
N THR A 297 32.88 -17.34 6.13
CA THR A 297 31.90 -18.32 5.66
C THR A 297 32.45 -19.76 5.66
N LYS A 298 33.78 -19.93 5.73
CA LYS A 298 34.50 -21.23 5.68
C LYS A 298 34.11 -22.10 4.47
N SER A 299 33.55 -21.47 3.44
CA SER A 299 32.97 -22.13 2.27
C SER A 299 33.87 -21.93 1.07
N LYS A 300 34.16 -23.00 0.33
CA LYS A 300 34.93 -22.94 -0.94
C LYS A 300 34.05 -22.55 -2.14
N ARG A 301 32.87 -21.94 -1.92
CA ARG A 301 31.96 -21.57 -3.00
C ARG A 301 32.51 -20.38 -3.79
N HIS A 302 32.24 -20.35 -5.09
CA HIS A 302 32.58 -19.21 -5.93
C HIS A 302 31.88 -17.94 -5.42
N LEU A 303 32.61 -16.81 -5.43
CA LEU A 303 32.13 -15.48 -5.01
C LEU A 303 30.81 -15.09 -5.68
N PHE A 304 30.61 -15.52 -6.92
CA PHE A 304 29.38 -15.32 -7.68
C PHE A 304 28.12 -15.77 -6.92
N TRP A 305 28.15 -16.94 -6.28
CA TRP A 305 27.00 -17.45 -5.52
C TRP A 305 26.77 -16.65 -4.23
N GLY A 306 27.83 -16.07 -3.66
CA GLY A 306 27.72 -15.15 -2.53
C GLY A 306 26.96 -13.88 -2.90
N PHE A 307 27.33 -13.24 -4.02
CA PHE A 307 26.61 -12.08 -4.53
C PHE A 307 25.16 -12.38 -4.90
N LEU A 308 24.90 -13.53 -5.55
CA LEU A 308 23.54 -13.93 -5.90
C LEU A 308 22.67 -14.18 -4.66
N SER A 309 23.25 -14.75 -3.60
CA SER A 309 22.54 -14.96 -2.33
C SER A 309 22.29 -13.65 -1.58
N LEU A 310 23.26 -12.74 -1.58
CA LEU A 310 23.18 -11.44 -0.90
C LEU A 310 22.09 -10.56 -1.53
N TYR A 311 22.10 -10.39 -2.86
CA TYR A 311 21.20 -9.52 -3.60
C TYR A 311 20.04 -10.25 -4.31
N ARG A 312 19.63 -11.42 -3.79
CA ARG A 312 18.62 -12.26 -4.44
C ARG A 312 17.28 -11.55 -4.67
N ARG A 313 16.91 -10.62 -3.78
CA ARG A 313 15.61 -9.93 -3.86
C ARG A 313 15.66 -8.85 -4.94
N GLU A 314 16.75 -8.12 -5.00
CA GLU A 314 17.04 -7.05 -5.94
C GLU A 314 17.12 -7.62 -7.35
N TYR A 315 17.84 -8.74 -7.53
CA TYR A 315 17.88 -9.47 -8.80
C TYR A 315 16.51 -10.00 -9.22
N ALA A 316 15.73 -10.58 -8.29
CA ALA A 316 14.39 -11.07 -8.60
C ALA A 316 13.44 -9.93 -9.02
N LEU A 317 13.51 -8.78 -8.36
CA LEU A 317 12.73 -7.59 -8.73
C LEU A 317 13.16 -7.03 -10.10
N ALA A 318 14.46 -6.94 -10.36
CA ALA A 318 14.98 -6.48 -11.65
C ALA A 318 14.57 -7.42 -12.80
N ALA A 319 14.63 -8.75 -12.58
CA ALA A 319 14.17 -9.75 -13.53
C ALA A 319 12.66 -9.65 -13.79
N LEU A 320 11.85 -9.44 -12.74
CA LEU A 320 10.40 -9.27 -12.88
C LEU A 320 10.05 -8.00 -13.66
N LEU A 321 10.71 -6.88 -13.35
CA LEU A 321 10.51 -5.61 -14.04
C LEU A 321 10.87 -5.72 -15.52
N THR A 322 12.04 -6.27 -15.85
CA THR A 322 12.47 -6.47 -17.24
C THR A 322 11.52 -7.41 -18.00
N ALA A 323 11.12 -8.54 -17.39
CA ALA A 323 10.14 -9.44 -17.98
C ALA A 323 8.79 -8.75 -18.27
N SER A 324 8.31 -7.89 -17.35
CA SER A 324 7.06 -7.16 -17.54
C SER A 324 7.12 -6.14 -18.68
N THR A 325 8.27 -5.48 -18.90
CA THR A 325 8.46 -4.49 -19.97
C THR A 325 8.59 -5.11 -21.35
N VAL A 326 9.17 -6.32 -21.45
CA VAL A 326 9.38 -7.00 -22.73
C VAL A 326 8.08 -7.63 -23.26
N SER A 327 7.14 -8.00 -22.38
CA SER A 327 5.93 -8.75 -22.73
C SER A 327 4.91 -8.00 -23.63
N PRO A 328 4.57 -6.72 -23.40
CA PRO A 328 3.58 -6.03 -24.26
C PRO A 328 4.17 -5.41 -25.54
N ALA A 329 5.48 -5.15 -25.59
CA ALA A 329 6.11 -4.50 -26.75
C ALA A 329 6.30 -5.44 -27.95
N HIS A 330 6.49 -6.74 -27.73
CA HIS A 330 6.61 -7.72 -28.83
C HIS A 330 5.26 -8.18 -29.40
N ALA A 331 4.16 -8.02 -28.65
CA ALA A 331 2.83 -8.47 -29.09
C ALA A 331 2.04 -7.40 -29.89
N THR A 332 2.43 -6.11 -29.81
CA THR A 332 1.63 -5.00 -30.37
C THR A 332 2.22 -4.38 -31.64
N HIS A 333 3.40 -4.81 -32.11
CA HIS A 333 4.09 -4.20 -33.25
C HIS A 333 4.16 -4.97 -34.59
N PRO A 334 3.24 -5.88 -35.00
CA PRO A 334 3.22 -6.33 -36.39
C PRO A 334 2.41 -5.40 -37.35
N PHE A 335 1.68 -4.40 -36.87
CA PHE A 335 0.63 -3.74 -37.68
C PHE A 335 0.95 -2.35 -38.27
N CYS A 336 2.17 -1.83 -38.13
CA CYS A 336 2.52 -0.49 -38.66
C CYS A 336 3.70 -0.54 -39.63
N ARG A 337 3.56 -1.32 -40.71
CA ARG A 337 4.52 -1.28 -41.83
C ARG A 337 3.89 -1.67 -43.18
N ASP A 338 2.74 -1.10 -43.54
CA ASP A 338 2.34 -1.02 -44.96
C ASP A 338 1.27 0.07 -45.18
N THR A 339 1.65 1.34 -45.08
CA THR A 339 0.90 2.41 -45.78
C THR A 339 1.63 2.70 -47.09
N ARG A 340 1.48 1.78 -48.04
CA ARG A 340 1.77 2.04 -49.44
C ARG A 340 0.76 3.11 -49.90
N ILE A 341 1.25 4.33 -50.06
CA ILE A 341 0.50 5.46 -50.63
C ILE A 341 0.05 5.01 -52.03
N PRO A 342 -1.25 4.94 -52.33
CA PRO A 342 -1.68 4.65 -53.69
C PRO A 342 -1.31 5.84 -54.57
N ASP A 343 -0.56 5.56 -55.62
CA ASP A 343 -0.14 6.53 -56.63
C ASP A 343 -1.34 7.36 -57.09
N ALA A 344 -1.23 8.67 -56.88
CA ALA A 344 -2.22 9.63 -57.34
C ALA A 344 -2.35 9.52 -58.88
N HIS A 345 -3.54 9.12 -59.32
CA HIS A 345 -3.89 9.00 -60.73
C HIS A 345 -3.73 10.38 -61.42
N PRO A 346 -2.92 10.52 -62.49
CA PRO A 346 -2.59 11.81 -63.11
C PRO A 346 -3.74 12.47 -63.90
N ALA A 347 -4.99 12.02 -63.70
CA ALA A 347 -6.16 12.52 -64.42
C ALA A 347 -6.80 13.76 -63.77
N LEU A 348 -6.58 14.01 -62.47
CA LEU A 348 -7.25 15.11 -61.76
C LEU A 348 -6.54 16.47 -61.87
N LEU A 349 -5.25 16.51 -62.23
CA LEU A 349 -4.48 17.76 -62.35
C LEU A 349 -4.73 18.53 -63.66
N ARG A 350 -5.48 17.98 -64.63
CA ARG A 350 -5.82 18.70 -65.87
C ARG A 350 -7.10 19.54 -65.80
N SER A 351 -7.93 19.39 -64.76
CA SER A 351 -9.20 20.14 -64.66
C SER A 351 -9.08 21.51 -63.96
N LEU A 352 -7.94 21.80 -63.31
CA LEU A 352 -7.72 23.06 -62.58
C LEU A 352 -6.87 24.08 -63.34
N SER A 353 -6.52 23.80 -64.61
CA SER A 353 -5.74 24.69 -65.47
C SER A 353 -6.59 25.46 -66.49
N SER A 354 -7.92 25.32 -66.48
CA SER A 354 -8.81 25.94 -67.47
C SER A 354 -10.04 26.63 -66.85
N ALA A 355 -9.90 27.19 -65.64
CA ALA A 355 -10.91 28.04 -65.03
C ALA A 355 -10.29 29.41 -64.69
#